data_AF-A0A158RCC8-F1
#
_entry.id   AF-A0A158RCC8-F1
#
_cell.length_a   1.000
_cell.length_b   1.000
_cell.length_c   1.000
_cell.angle_alpha   90.00
_cell.angle_beta   90.00
_cell.angle_gamma   90.00
#
_symmetry.space_group_name_H-M   'P 1'
#
loop_
_entity.id
_entity.type
_entity.pdbx_description
1 polymer ?
#
loop_
_entity_poly.entity_id
_entity_poly.type
_entity_poly.pdbx_seq_one_letter_code
_entity_poly.pdbx_strand_id
1 'polypeptide(L)'
;MKFFRLKENNPNVFCKAWVRSAQMSINIKKATLLREDEDPESNERFLSLWPYIENFVDKLILEFHCDQTKVIDACQKLGARHVLIKNFHTNFWDIFLGNLIQIMIDAHPEKEQKGLTDICKKFFSFVVSYMRDGYKKRSQEQLTCRRRMNVSK
;
A
#
# COMPACT_ATOMS: atom_id res chain seq x y z
N MET A 1 11.61 -16.28 -9.30
CA MET A 1 10.91 -15.02 -8.96
C MET A 1 11.63 -13.82 -9.54
N LYS A 2 11.01 -13.07 -10.45
CA LYS A 2 11.60 -11.84 -11.02
C LYS A 2 11.56 -10.67 -10.02
N PHE A 3 10.52 -10.59 -9.18
CA PHE A 3 10.33 -9.47 -8.24
C PHE A 3 11.43 -9.32 -7.18
N PHE A 4 11.89 -10.41 -6.55
CA PHE A 4 12.99 -10.31 -5.58
C PHE A 4 14.29 -9.82 -6.22
N ARG A 5 14.56 -10.20 -7.48
CA ARG A 5 15.69 -9.64 -8.23
C ARG A 5 15.53 -8.14 -8.51
N LEU A 6 14.30 -7.66 -8.69
CA LEU A 6 14.03 -6.21 -8.83
C LEU A 6 14.42 -5.46 -7.55
N LYS A 7 14.17 -6.06 -6.38
CA LYS A 7 14.55 -5.48 -5.09
C LYS A 7 16.05 -5.52 -4.83
N GLU A 8 16.74 -6.60 -5.23
CA GLU A 8 18.20 -6.73 -5.11
C GLU A 8 18.94 -5.59 -5.82
N ASN A 9 18.44 -5.16 -6.98
CA ASN A 9 19.02 -4.07 -7.76
C ASN A 9 18.68 -2.66 -7.22
N ASN A 10 17.72 -2.53 -6.29
CA ASN A 10 17.29 -1.25 -5.75
C ASN A 10 16.97 -1.37 -4.25
N PRO A 11 18.01 -1.39 -3.39
CA PRO A 11 17.81 -1.45 -1.95
C PRO A 11 16.96 -0.28 -1.47
N ASN A 12 16.13 -0.53 -0.45
CA ASN A 12 15.23 0.45 0.16
C ASN A 12 14.16 1.03 -0.80
N VAL A 13 13.80 0.32 -1.88
CA VAL A 13 12.76 0.76 -2.83
C VAL A 13 11.42 1.10 -2.15
N PHE A 14 11.05 0.35 -1.11
CA PHE A 14 9.86 0.62 -0.30
C PHE A 14 9.98 1.91 0.50
N CYS A 15 11.14 2.18 1.10
CA CYS A 15 11.40 3.43 1.80
C CYS A 15 11.31 4.63 0.85
N LYS A 16 11.96 4.55 -0.31
CA LYS A 16 11.92 5.61 -1.34
C LYS A 16 10.49 5.88 -1.81
N ALA A 17 9.72 4.82 -2.08
CA ALA A 17 8.31 4.95 -2.47
C ALA A 17 7.46 5.56 -1.34
N TRP A 18 7.71 5.18 -0.09
CA TRP A 18 7.01 5.67 1.09
C TRP A 18 7.22 7.17 1.30
N VAL A 19 8.48 7.60 1.30
CA VAL A 19 8.89 9.01 1.38
C VAL A 19 8.29 9.81 0.24
N ARG A 20 8.47 9.37 -1.01
CA ARG A 20 7.96 10.06 -2.21
C ARG A 20 6.43 10.23 -2.15
N SER A 21 5.71 9.27 -1.59
CA SER A 21 4.26 9.35 -1.45
C SER A 21 3.82 10.45 -0.49
N ALA A 22 4.52 10.62 0.64
CA ALA A 22 4.25 11.71 1.58
C ALA A 22 4.68 13.08 1.04
N GLN A 23 5.74 13.15 0.24
CA GLN A 23 6.14 14.38 -0.46
C GLN A 23 5.10 14.81 -1.50
N MET A 24 4.46 13.86 -2.19
CA MET A 24 3.45 14.14 -3.22
C MET A 24 2.05 14.44 -2.67
N SER A 25 1.76 14.13 -1.40
CA SER A 25 0.42 14.27 -0.85
C SER A 25 0.41 14.67 0.63
N ILE A 26 -0.02 15.90 0.89
CA ILE A 26 -0.32 16.39 2.25
C ILE A 26 -1.33 15.49 2.97
N ASN A 27 -2.27 14.89 2.25
CA ASN A 27 -3.26 13.99 2.87
C ASN A 27 -2.63 12.68 3.34
N ILE A 28 -1.60 12.18 2.66
CA ILE A 28 -0.79 11.04 3.14
C ILE A 28 -0.02 11.44 4.40
N LYS A 29 0.57 12.65 4.44
CA LYS A 29 1.21 13.17 5.66
C LYS A 29 0.22 13.17 6.84
N LYS A 30 -0.97 13.75 6.64
CA LYS A 30 -2.04 13.80 7.66
C LYS A 30 -2.48 12.42 8.15
N ALA A 31 -2.68 11.47 7.25
CA ALA A 31 -3.12 10.12 7.61
C ALA A 31 -2.05 9.30 8.34
N THR A 32 -0.78 9.67 8.18
CA THR A 32 0.37 9.03 8.83
C THR A 32 0.88 9.81 10.05
N LEU A 33 0.16 10.85 10.46
CA LEU A 33 0.50 11.75 11.58
C LEU A 33 1.80 12.52 11.40
N LEU A 34 2.23 12.71 10.15
CA LEU A 34 3.34 13.58 9.78
C LEU A 34 2.81 15.02 9.63
N ARG A 35 3.54 16.02 10.15
CA ARG A 35 3.14 17.43 9.97
C ARG A 35 3.35 17.87 8.53
N GLU A 36 2.65 18.92 8.10
CA GLU A 36 2.73 19.39 6.71
C GLU A 36 4.12 19.91 6.35
N ASP A 37 4.76 20.62 7.28
CA ASP A 37 6.09 21.23 7.20
C ASP A 37 7.24 20.24 7.48
N GLU A 38 6.92 19.07 8.03
CA GLU A 38 7.91 18.06 8.39
C GLU A 38 8.38 17.28 7.17
N ASP A 39 9.70 17.12 7.07
CA ASP A 39 10.34 16.32 6.03
C ASP A 39 10.18 14.82 6.35
N PRO A 40 9.52 14.02 5.48
CA PRO A 40 9.33 12.60 5.71
C PRO A 40 10.63 11.81 5.93
N GLU A 41 11.76 12.24 5.37
CA GLU A 41 13.06 11.57 5.52
C GLU A 41 13.67 11.77 6.92
N SER A 42 13.24 12.81 7.64
CA SER A 42 13.74 13.12 8.99
C SER A 42 12.87 12.55 10.12
N ASN A 43 11.67 12.03 9.81
CA ASN A 43 10.74 11.56 10.83
C ASN A 43 10.87 10.03 11.05
N GLU A 44 11.52 9.65 12.15
CA GLU A 44 11.78 8.25 12.50
C GLU A 44 10.49 7.42 12.61
N ARG A 45 9.42 7.99 13.18
CA ARG A 45 8.13 7.29 13.34
C ARG A 45 7.53 6.97 11.98
N PHE A 46 7.54 7.90 11.05
CA PHE A 46 7.06 7.73 9.69
C PHE A 46 7.90 6.69 8.95
N LEU A 47 9.24 6.77 9.05
CA LEU A 47 10.16 5.81 8.45
C LEU A 47 10.05 4.41 9.08
N SER A 48 9.64 4.27 10.33
CA SER A 48 9.46 2.96 10.96
C SER A 48 8.38 2.10 10.29
N LEU A 49 7.51 2.68 9.45
CA LEU A 49 6.38 1.99 8.84
C LEU A 49 6.74 1.21 7.57
N TRP A 50 7.69 1.68 6.76
CA TRP A 50 7.99 1.07 5.46
C TRP A 50 8.48 -0.39 5.54
N PRO A 51 9.25 -0.84 6.56
CA PRO A 51 9.68 -2.24 6.65
C PRO A 51 8.50 -3.20 6.84
N TYR A 52 7.42 -2.76 7.51
CA TYR A 52 6.21 -3.57 7.67
C TYR A 52 5.45 -3.73 6.36
N ILE A 53 5.42 -2.67 5.54
CA ILE A 53 4.81 -2.68 4.21
C ILE A 53 5.61 -3.62 3.29
N GLU A 54 6.93 -3.52 3.32
CA GLU A 54 7.81 -4.39 2.54
C GLU A 54 7.61 -5.87 2.91
N ASN A 55 7.70 -6.20 4.20
CA ASN A 55 7.51 -7.57 4.69
C ASN A 55 6.12 -8.12 4.31
N PHE A 56 5.08 -7.29 4.38
CA PHE A 56 3.75 -7.69 3.93
C PHE A 56 3.72 -8.04 2.44
N VAL A 57 4.27 -7.18 1.58
CA VAL A 57 4.31 -7.43 0.13
C VAL A 57 5.15 -8.66 -0.20
N ASP A 58 6.30 -8.85 0.45
CA ASP A 58 7.15 -10.02 0.26
C ASP A 58 6.39 -11.33 0.56
N LYS A 59 5.64 -11.36 1.68
CA LYS A 59 4.78 -12.49 2.04
C LYS A 59 3.68 -12.72 1.01
N LEU A 60 3.03 -11.66 0.53
CA LEU A 60 2.00 -11.80 -0.50
C LEU A 60 2.56 -12.43 -1.78
N ILE A 61 3.76 -12.03 -2.20
CA ILE A 61 4.34 -12.52 -3.45
C ILE A 61 4.73 -14.00 -3.33
N LEU A 62 5.27 -14.40 -2.18
CA LEU A 62 5.55 -15.80 -1.86
C LEU A 62 4.26 -16.64 -1.90
N GLU A 63 3.22 -16.20 -1.17
CA GLU A 63 1.97 -16.95 -1.06
C GLU A 63 1.14 -16.93 -2.35
N PHE A 64 1.29 -15.92 -3.21
CA PHE A 64 0.53 -15.79 -4.48
C PHE A 64 0.70 -16.99 -5.40
N HIS A 65 1.83 -17.69 -5.32
CA HIS A 65 2.09 -18.90 -6.11
C HIS A 65 1.56 -20.18 -5.45
N CYS A 66 1.23 -20.13 -4.16
CA CYS A 66 0.82 -21.28 -3.37
C CYS A 66 -0.70 -21.32 -3.14
N ASP A 67 -1.27 -20.20 -2.68
CA ASP A 67 -2.67 -20.12 -2.26
C ASP A 67 -3.19 -18.69 -2.47
N GLN A 68 -3.86 -18.50 -3.61
CA GLN A 68 -4.44 -17.22 -3.96
C GLN A 68 -5.55 -16.79 -2.98
N THR A 69 -6.26 -17.74 -2.36
CA THR A 69 -7.34 -17.44 -1.40
C THR A 69 -6.79 -16.82 -0.12
N LYS A 70 -5.65 -17.29 0.39
CA LYS A 70 -4.97 -16.65 1.52
C LYS A 70 -4.49 -15.24 1.20
N VAL A 71 -3.98 -15.01 -0.01
CA VAL A 71 -3.59 -13.65 -0.44
C VAL A 71 -4.81 -12.73 -0.45
N ILE A 72 -5.93 -13.20 -1.00
CA ILE A 72 -7.19 -12.44 -1.03
C ILE A 72 -7.64 -12.06 0.39
N ASP A 73 -7.70 -13.03 1.31
CA ASP A 73 -8.09 -12.81 2.70
C ASP A 73 -7.14 -11.83 3.41
N ALA A 74 -5.82 -11.97 3.21
CA ALA A 74 -4.83 -11.06 3.76
C ALA A 74 -5.01 -9.62 3.24
N CYS A 75 -5.21 -9.44 1.94
CA CYS A 75 -5.48 -8.15 1.33
C CYS A 75 -6.77 -7.51 1.88
N GLN A 76 -7.85 -8.28 1.98
CA GLN A 76 -9.12 -7.81 2.54
C GLN A 76 -8.98 -7.41 4.01
N LYS A 77 -8.30 -8.22 4.83
CA LYS A 77 -8.02 -7.90 6.24
C LYS A 77 -7.19 -6.63 6.37
N LEU A 78 -6.17 -6.46 5.54
CA LEU A 78 -5.36 -5.24 5.55
C LEU A 78 -6.20 -4.03 5.13
N GLY A 79 -6.98 -4.12 4.06
CA GLY A 79 -7.90 -3.09 3.62
C GLY A 79 -8.90 -2.67 4.70
N ALA A 80 -9.50 -3.63 5.40
CA ALA A 80 -10.41 -3.38 6.51
C ALA A 80 -9.75 -2.61 7.67
N ARG A 81 -8.47 -2.88 7.98
CA ARG A 81 -7.72 -2.16 9.02
C ARG A 81 -7.51 -0.68 8.69
N HIS A 82 -7.39 -0.33 7.40
CA HIS A 82 -7.20 1.06 7.00
C HIS A 82 -8.43 1.95 7.27
N VAL A 83 -9.62 1.37 7.47
CA VAL A 83 -10.82 2.13 7.93
C VAL A 83 -10.60 2.76 9.30
N LEU A 84 -9.68 2.22 10.11
CA LEU A 84 -9.35 2.75 11.44
C LEU A 84 -8.40 3.96 11.38
N ILE A 85 -7.81 4.23 10.22
CA ILE A 85 -6.86 5.32 10.04
C ILE A 85 -7.65 6.60 9.72
N LYS A 86 -7.51 7.61 10.59
CA LYS A 86 -8.14 8.91 10.39
C LYS A 86 -7.62 9.57 9.11
N ASN A 87 -8.51 10.17 8.33
CA ASN A 87 -8.21 10.85 7.05
C ASN A 87 -7.61 9.92 5.97
N PHE A 88 -7.79 8.60 6.10
CA PHE A 88 -7.35 7.67 5.07
C PHE A 88 -8.27 7.72 3.84
N HIS A 89 -7.67 7.81 2.66
CA HIS A 89 -8.38 7.69 1.39
C HIS A 89 -7.78 6.53 0.58
N THR A 90 -8.64 5.74 -0.06
CA THR A 90 -8.22 4.53 -0.79
C THR A 90 -7.29 4.82 -1.98
N ASN A 91 -7.28 6.06 -2.49
CA ASN A 91 -6.33 6.48 -3.53
C ASN A 91 -4.88 6.56 -3.05
N PHE A 92 -4.63 6.57 -1.74
CA PHE A 92 -3.26 6.54 -1.20
C PHE A 92 -2.52 5.26 -1.59
N TRP A 93 -3.23 4.14 -1.74
CA TRP A 93 -2.66 2.91 -2.26
C TRP A 93 -2.16 3.08 -3.69
N ASP A 94 -2.92 3.77 -4.54
CA ASP A 94 -2.52 4.02 -5.93
C ASP A 94 -1.30 4.94 -6.01
N ILE A 95 -1.25 5.98 -5.18
CA ILE A 95 -0.09 6.88 -5.10
C ILE A 95 1.16 6.11 -4.67
N PHE A 96 1.07 5.34 -3.59
CA PHE A 96 2.19 4.56 -3.09
C PHE A 96 2.68 3.53 -4.10
N LEU A 97 1.77 2.77 -4.70
CA LEU A 97 2.13 1.72 -5.64
C LEU A 97 2.61 2.28 -6.97
N GLY A 98 2.08 3.43 -7.43
CA GLY A 98 2.62 4.15 -8.57
C GLY A 98 4.08 4.53 -8.36
N ASN A 99 4.40 5.11 -7.20
CA ASN A 99 5.78 5.44 -6.83
C ASN A 99 6.67 4.19 -6.74
N LEU A 100 6.19 3.12 -6.10
CA LEU A 100 6.92 1.87 -5.96
C LEU A 100 7.25 1.26 -7.33
N ILE A 101 6.25 1.15 -8.20
CA ILE A 101 6.38 0.61 -9.55
C ILE A 101 7.38 1.46 -10.35
N GLN A 102 7.24 2.78 -10.33
CA GLN A 102 8.14 3.68 -11.06
C GLN A 102 9.59 3.50 -10.61
N ILE A 103 9.85 3.52 -9.30
CA ILE A 103 11.21 3.37 -8.76
C ILE A 103 11.81 2.00 -9.07
N MET A 104 10.99 0.93 -9.08
CA MET A 104 11.46 -0.40 -9.51
C MET A 104 11.81 -0.43 -11.00
N ILE A 105 10.99 0.19 -11.85
CA ILE A 105 11.20 0.21 -13.31
C ILE A 105 12.44 1.03 -13.67
N ASP A 106 12.62 2.21 -13.06
CA ASP A 106 13.73 3.12 -13.33
C ASP A 106 15.10 2.50 -13.03
N ALA A 107 15.14 1.46 -12.18
CA ALA A 107 16.36 0.71 -11.88
C ALA A 107 16.74 -0.31 -12.98
N HIS A 108 15.96 -0.44 -14.07
CA HIS A 108 16.15 -1.44 -15.11
C HIS A 108 16.35 -0.82 -16.50
N PRO A 109 17.11 -1.48 -17.40
CA PRO A 109 17.27 -1.02 -18.79
C PRO A 109 15.91 -0.89 -19.49
N GLU A 110 15.74 0.13 -20.34
CA GLU A 110 14.48 0.45 -21.04
C GLU A 110 13.83 -0.77 -21.74
N LYS A 111 14.64 -1.63 -22.35
CA LYS A 111 14.20 -2.87 -23.01
C LYS A 111 13.45 -3.84 -22.09
N GLU A 112 13.68 -3.80 -20.78
CA GLU A 112 13.05 -4.66 -19.77
C GLU A 112 11.87 -3.95 -19.06
N GLN A 113 11.82 -2.62 -19.10
CA GLN A 113 10.87 -1.81 -18.34
C GLN A 113 9.41 -2.13 -18.68
N LYS A 114 9.07 -2.30 -19.97
CA LYS A 114 7.69 -2.58 -20.38
C LYS A 114 7.15 -3.87 -19.76
N GLY A 115 7.90 -4.96 -19.86
CA GLY A 115 7.49 -6.25 -19.30
C GLY A 115 7.39 -6.23 -17.77
N LEU A 116 8.30 -5.52 -17.10
CA LEU A 116 8.26 -5.34 -15.65
C LEU A 116 7.06 -4.49 -15.20
N THR A 117 6.76 -3.43 -15.97
CA THR A 117 5.60 -2.56 -15.73
C THR A 117 4.32 -3.38 -15.73
N ASP A 118 4.11 -4.22 -16.75
CA ASP A 118 2.89 -4.99 -16.89
C ASP A 118 2.72 -6.03 -15.77
N ILE A 119 3.81 -6.72 -15.39
CA ILE A 119 3.81 -7.69 -14.29
C ILE A 119 3.49 -7.01 -12.96
N CYS A 120 4.17 -5.91 -12.65
CA CYS A 120 3.98 -5.17 -11.42
C CYS A 120 2.57 -4.58 -11.35
N LYS A 121 2.09 -3.93 -12.42
CA LYS A 121 0.72 -3.40 -12.48
C LYS A 121 -0.32 -4.48 -12.27
N LYS A 122 -0.15 -5.66 -12.88
CA LYS A 122 -1.09 -6.78 -12.72
C LYS A 122 -1.14 -7.26 -11.26
N PHE A 123 0.02 -7.49 -10.64
CA PHE A 123 0.09 -7.93 -9.25
C PHE A 123 -0.47 -6.90 -8.28
N PHE A 124 -0.07 -5.64 -8.40
CA PHE A 124 -0.54 -4.60 -7.49
C PHE A 124 -2.01 -4.24 -7.70
N SER A 125 -2.52 -4.27 -8.93
CA SER A 125 -3.96 -4.07 -9.17
C SER A 125 -4.79 -5.16 -8.50
N PHE A 126 -4.32 -6.41 -8.54
CA PHE A 126 -4.94 -7.51 -7.79
C PHE A 126 -4.97 -7.22 -6.28
N VAL A 127 -3.81 -6.90 -5.69
CA VAL A 127 -3.70 -6.58 -4.26
C VAL A 127 -4.64 -5.46 -3.84
N VAL A 128 -4.62 -4.33 -4.55
CA VAL A 128 -5.41 -3.15 -4.19
C VAL A 128 -6.90 -3.41 -4.38
N SER A 129 -7.31 -4.18 -5.40
CA SER A 129 -8.72 -4.51 -5.58
C SER A 129 -9.30 -5.21 -4.33
N TYR A 130 -8.60 -6.21 -3.80
CA TYR A 130 -9.05 -6.91 -2.59
C TYR A 130 -8.91 -6.07 -1.31
N MET A 131 -7.91 -5.18 -1.23
CA MET A 131 -7.85 -4.19 -0.15
C MET A 131 -9.06 -3.24 -0.18
N ARG A 132 -9.48 -2.78 -1.37
CA ARG A 132 -10.69 -1.95 -1.53
C ARG A 132 -11.95 -2.70 -1.10
N ASP A 133 -12.07 -3.98 -1.44
CA ASP A 133 -13.21 -4.80 -1.00
C ASP A 133 -13.30 -4.87 0.53
N GLY A 134 -12.17 -5.17 1.19
CA GLY A 134 -12.10 -5.22 2.65
C GLY A 134 -12.42 -3.87 3.31
N TYR A 135 -11.89 -2.78 2.76
CA TYR A 135 -12.18 -1.43 3.23
C TYR A 135 -13.66 -1.06 3.08
N LYS A 136 -14.24 -1.31 1.90
CA LYS A 136 -15.63 -1.02 1.60
C LYS A 136 -16.56 -1.77 2.55
N LYS A 137 -16.34 -3.08 2.72
CA LYS A 137 -17.10 -3.93 3.65
C LYS A 137 -17.04 -3.36 5.06
N ARG A 138 -15.84 -3.11 5.59
CA ARG A 138 -15.66 -2.61 6.95
C ARG A 138 -16.23 -1.21 7.17
N SER A 139 -16.12 -0.33 6.18
CA SER A 139 -16.71 1.01 6.22
C SER A 139 -18.25 0.95 6.31
N GLN A 140 -18.88 0.08 5.51
CA GLN A 140 -20.33 -0.15 5.57
C GLN A 140 -20.79 -0.70 6.92
N GLU A 141 -20.05 -1.66 7.51
CA GLU A 141 -20.32 -2.19 8.86
C GLU A 141 -20.29 -1.09 9.94
N GLN A 142 -19.32 -0.18 9.88
CA GLN A 142 -19.25 0.93 10.85
C GLN A 142 -20.41 1.92 10.69
N LEU A 143 -20.79 2.25 9.46
CA LEU A 143 -21.92 3.14 9.18
C LEU A 143 -23.24 2.55 9.66
N THR A 144 -23.48 1.27 9.39
CA THR A 144 -24.69 0.56 9.83
C THR A 144 -24.78 0.43 11.35
N CYS A 145 -23.66 0.12 12.03
CA CYS A 145 -23.60 0.07 13.49
C CYS A 145 -23.92 1.43 14.14
N ARG A 146 -23.34 2.53 13.61
CA ARG A 146 -23.64 3.90 14.07
C ARG A 146 -25.12 4.26 13.90
N ARG A 147 -25.73 3.90 12.77
CA ARG A 147 -27.16 4.13 12.53
C ARG A 147 -28.05 3.41 13.54
N ARG A 148 -27.75 2.15 13.88
CA ARG A 148 -28.49 1.38 14.90
C ARG A 148 -28.42 2.02 16.29
N MET A 149 -27.25 2.52 16.68
CA MET A 149 -27.08 3.22 17.97
C MET A 149 -27.83 4.55 18.05
N ASN A 150 -27.96 5.27 16.93
CA ASN A 150 -28.67 6.55 16.89
C ASN A 150 -30.21 6.40 16.84
N VAL A 151 -30.74 5.24 16.43
CA VAL A 151 -32.18 4.94 16.44
C VAL A 151 -32.64 4.38 17.80
N SER A 152 -31.70 3.98 18.67
CA SER A 152 -31.99 3.43 20.00
C SER A 152 -31.84 4.47 21.13
N LYS A 153 -31.76 5.76 20.79
CA LYS A 153 -31.75 6.90 21.70
C LYS A 153 -33.01 7.72 21.46
#